data_AF-A0A820CEC1-F1
#
_entry.id   AF-A0A820CEC1-F1
#
_cell.length_a   1.000
_cell.length_b   1.000
_cell.length_c   1.000
_cell.angle_alpha   90.00
_cell.angle_beta   90.00
_cell.angle_gamma   90.00
#
_symmetry.space_group_name_H-M   'P 1'
#
loop_
_entity.id
_entity.type
_entity.pdbx_description
1 polymer ?
#
loop_
_entity_poly.entity_id
_entity_poly.type
_entity_poly.pdbx_seq_one_letter_code
_entity_poly.pdbx_strand_id
1 'polypeptide(L)'
;MSSRVANYLSERKSIGGSLANEWIELESLYQSRLWHELTLRVASFVHRDELQQGDQLKKFYENFLSDFEHRINQLALVEIIIPITRTFKHVDEAIQFIQQLREKVKANSLAVLLCDITIGKAYLVTKNLNETKRIIEDLTPKFDEIDHLTTVHSRFYDLASNYYRVMGNHSEYYQNALKNLGCVDNSSMALKEKAERAFNLGLAALLAENVYNFGEILQHPVLDALKNTREQWL
;
A
#
# COMPACT_ATOMS: atom_id res chain seq x y z
N MET A 1 -2.43 30.54 -6.39
CA MET A 1 -3.53 29.63 -6.03
C MET A 1 -4.46 29.53 -7.21
N SER A 2 -4.74 28.33 -7.72
CA SER A 2 -5.88 28.17 -8.62
C SER A 2 -7.16 28.54 -7.86
N SER A 3 -8.05 29.30 -8.49
CA SER A 3 -9.33 29.73 -7.93
C SER A 3 -10.20 28.54 -7.47
N ARG A 4 -10.02 27.36 -8.06
CA ARG A 4 -10.68 26.10 -7.64
C ARG A 4 -10.23 25.60 -6.27
N VAL A 5 -8.92 25.66 -5.99
CA VAL A 5 -8.33 25.24 -4.70
C VAL A 5 -8.80 26.16 -3.58
N ALA A 6 -8.75 27.48 -3.82
CA ALA A 6 -9.20 28.46 -2.84
C ALA A 6 -10.70 28.30 -2.51
N ASN A 7 -11.54 28.07 -3.52
CA ASN A 7 -12.97 27.84 -3.33
C ASN A 7 -13.25 26.53 -2.58
N TYR A 8 -12.59 25.42 -2.96
CA TYR A 8 -12.75 24.13 -2.29
C TYR A 8 -12.30 24.17 -0.82
N LEU A 9 -11.16 24.81 -0.53
CA LEU A 9 -10.68 24.98 0.84
C LEU A 9 -11.62 25.88 1.66
N SER A 10 -12.16 26.94 1.07
CA SER A 10 -13.13 27.83 1.73
C SER A 10 -14.46 27.13 2.05
N GLU A 11 -14.93 26.24 1.17
CA GLU A 11 -16.13 25.43 1.36
C GLU A 11 -15.91 24.33 2.42
N ARG A 12 -14.70 23.80 2.56
CA ARG A 12 -14.35 22.86 3.64
C ARG A 12 -14.19 23.53 5.00
N LYS A 13 -13.72 24.79 5.03
CA LYS A 13 -13.68 25.61 6.25
C LYS A 13 -15.07 25.90 6.80
N SER A 14 -16.07 26.11 5.94
CA SER A 14 -17.43 26.43 6.36
C SER A 14 -18.21 25.23 6.91
N ILE A 15 -17.80 24.00 6.61
CA ILE A 15 -18.45 22.77 7.12
C ILE A 15 -18.24 22.59 8.62
N GLY A 16 -17.20 23.19 9.22
CA GLY A 16 -17.01 23.25 10.67
C GLY A 16 -16.77 21.88 11.33
N GLY A 17 -15.54 21.64 11.80
CA GLY A 17 -15.22 20.41 12.53
C GLY A 17 -13.75 20.35 12.94
N SER A 18 -13.36 19.26 13.63
CA SER A 18 -11.99 18.99 14.11
C SER A 18 -10.90 19.19 13.03
N LEU A 19 -11.25 18.98 11.76
CA LEU A 19 -10.36 19.09 10.59
C LEU A 19 -10.15 20.53 10.10
N ALA A 20 -10.91 21.53 10.56
CA ALA A 20 -10.86 22.90 10.04
C ALA A 20 -9.48 23.56 10.21
N ASN A 21 -8.81 23.30 11.34
CA ASN A 21 -7.46 23.80 11.59
C ASN A 21 -6.43 23.20 10.63
N GLU A 22 -6.58 21.92 10.28
CA GLU A 22 -5.68 21.25 9.33
C GLU A 22 -5.88 21.75 7.90
N TRP A 23 -7.12 22.07 7.50
CA TRP A 23 -7.38 22.73 6.22
C TRP A 23 -6.74 24.12 6.12
N ILE A 24 -6.73 24.88 7.22
CA ILE A 24 -6.07 26.20 7.31
C ILE A 24 -4.54 26.03 7.21
N GLU A 25 -3.98 25.06 7.92
CA GLU A 25 -2.54 24.76 7.84
C GLU A 25 -2.13 24.32 6.42
N LEU A 26 -2.88 23.42 5.78
CA LEU A 26 -2.64 23.00 4.39
C LEU A 26 -2.67 24.19 3.42
N GLU A 27 -3.59 25.14 3.61
CA GLU A 27 -3.62 26.35 2.81
C GLU A 27 -2.40 27.23 3.05
N SER A 28 -2.00 27.43 4.32
CA SER A 28 -0.82 28.23 4.65
C SER A 28 0.47 27.65 4.07
N LEU A 29 0.61 26.32 4.09
CA LEU A 29 1.73 25.59 3.49
C LEU A 29 1.72 25.70 1.97
N TYR A 30 0.53 25.63 1.36
CA TYR A 30 0.35 25.82 -0.07
C TYR A 30 0.69 27.26 -0.51
N GLN A 31 0.23 28.27 0.25
CA GLN A 31 0.55 29.68 0.00
C GLN A 31 2.05 29.95 0.14
N SER A 32 2.68 29.32 1.14
CA SER A 32 4.12 29.41 1.41
C SER A 32 4.97 28.56 0.45
N ARG A 33 4.35 27.79 -0.45
CA ARG A 33 5.00 26.89 -1.43
C ARG A 33 5.90 25.82 -0.79
N LEU A 34 5.58 25.37 0.42
CA LEU A 34 6.32 24.34 1.15
C LEU A 34 5.84 22.94 0.73
N TRP A 35 6.21 22.49 -0.47
CA TRP A 35 5.68 21.27 -1.07
C TRP A 35 6.02 19.98 -0.31
N HIS A 36 7.21 19.89 0.27
CA HIS A 36 7.64 18.69 1.00
C HIS A 36 6.82 18.49 2.28
N GLU A 37 6.73 19.53 3.10
CA GLU A 37 5.95 19.51 4.35
C GLU A 37 4.46 19.35 4.08
N LEU A 38 3.96 19.99 3.02
CA LEU A 38 2.59 19.78 2.53
C LEU A 38 2.36 18.30 2.19
N THR A 39 3.29 17.65 1.50
CA THR A 39 3.15 16.22 1.14
C THR A 39 3.10 15.33 2.37
N LEU A 40 3.97 15.56 3.36
CA LEU A 40 3.98 14.80 4.60
C LEU A 40 2.66 14.98 5.36
N ARG A 41 2.18 16.22 5.47
CA ARG A 41 0.89 16.50 6.13
C ARG A 41 -0.28 15.89 5.37
N VAL A 42 -0.30 15.96 4.04
CA VAL A 42 -1.33 15.31 3.23
C VAL A 42 -1.27 13.79 3.40
N ALA A 43 -0.08 13.19 3.44
CA ALA A 43 0.08 11.76 3.69
C ALA A 43 -0.52 11.39 5.06
N SER A 44 -0.20 12.11 6.14
CA SER A 44 -0.81 11.88 7.46
C SER A 44 -2.32 12.13 7.47
N PHE A 45 -2.80 13.12 6.72
CA PHE A 45 -4.20 13.50 6.62
C PHE A 45 -5.05 12.41 5.95
N VAL A 46 -4.54 11.81 4.87
CA VAL A 46 -5.22 10.77 4.08
C VAL A 46 -5.40 9.47 4.88
N HIS A 47 -4.58 9.22 5.91
CA HIS A 47 -4.73 8.05 6.78
C HIS A 47 -5.81 8.22 7.85
N ARG A 48 -6.44 9.40 8.00
CA ARG A 48 -7.50 9.59 8.99
C ARG A 48 -8.84 9.00 8.53
N ASP A 49 -9.47 8.23 9.43
CA ASP A 49 -10.75 7.56 9.20
C ASP A 49 -11.89 8.52 8.79
N GLU A 50 -11.83 9.79 9.22
CA GLU A 50 -12.82 10.81 8.92
C GLU A 50 -12.90 11.17 7.42
N LEU A 51 -11.80 10.99 6.67
CA LEU A 51 -11.74 11.27 5.23
C LEU A 51 -11.94 10.02 4.37
N GLN A 52 -11.74 8.84 4.94
CA GLN A 52 -12.04 7.57 4.28
C GLN A 52 -13.56 7.37 4.06
N GLN A 53 -14.40 8.23 4.65
CA GLN A 53 -15.84 8.24 4.43
C GLN A 53 -16.23 9.03 3.16
N GLY A 54 -16.48 8.28 2.08
CA GLY A 54 -17.18 8.74 0.87
C GLY A 54 -16.30 9.36 -0.22
N ASP A 55 -16.93 10.06 -1.19
CA ASP A 55 -16.26 10.66 -2.36
C ASP A 55 -15.39 11.90 -2.03
N GLN A 56 -15.13 12.17 -0.75
CA GLN A 56 -14.40 13.35 -0.31
C GLN A 56 -12.92 13.30 -0.74
N LEU A 57 -12.29 12.12 -0.63
CA LEU A 57 -10.91 11.90 -1.07
C LEU A 57 -10.75 12.02 -2.59
N LYS A 58 -11.73 11.55 -3.37
CA LYS A 58 -11.75 11.69 -4.84
C LYS A 58 -11.82 13.17 -5.25
N LYS A 59 -12.71 13.94 -4.63
CA LYS A 59 -12.82 15.40 -4.86
C LYS A 59 -11.59 16.16 -4.39
N PHE A 60 -10.96 15.73 -3.30
CA PHE A 60 -9.70 16.31 -2.83
C PHE A 60 -8.57 16.04 -3.83
N TYR A 61 -8.52 14.84 -4.41
CA TYR A 61 -7.55 14.53 -5.45
C TYR A 61 -7.72 15.42 -6.69
N GLU A 62 -8.94 15.43 -7.25
CA GLU A 62 -9.24 16.15 -8.48
C GLU A 62 -9.01 17.66 -8.34
N ASN A 63 -9.41 18.25 -7.21
CA ASN A 63 -9.35 19.69 -7.03
C ASN A 63 -8.05 20.21 -6.41
N PHE A 64 -7.33 19.39 -5.63
CA PHE A 64 -6.17 19.84 -4.86
C PHE A 64 -4.88 19.17 -5.32
N LEU A 65 -4.83 17.84 -5.35
CA LEU A 65 -3.58 17.11 -5.67
C LEU A 65 -3.15 17.29 -7.14
N SER A 66 -4.10 17.38 -8.08
CA SER A 66 -3.80 17.61 -9.51
C SER A 66 -2.96 18.86 -9.77
N ASP A 67 -3.12 19.91 -8.95
CA ASP A 67 -2.47 21.21 -9.18
C ASP A 67 -0.98 21.20 -8.87
N PHE A 68 -0.52 20.38 -7.92
CA PHE A 68 0.87 20.35 -7.48
C PHE A 68 1.54 18.98 -7.63
N GLU A 69 0.87 18.02 -8.27
CA GLU A 69 1.38 16.68 -8.62
C GLU A 69 2.80 16.73 -9.22
N HIS A 70 3.07 17.70 -10.11
CA HIS A 70 4.35 17.90 -10.78
C HIS A 70 5.51 18.37 -9.87
N ARG A 71 5.23 18.80 -8.64
CA ARG A 71 6.22 19.32 -7.67
C ARG A 71 6.48 18.37 -6.50
N ILE A 72 5.74 17.28 -6.41
CA ILE A 72 5.83 16.31 -5.33
C ILE A 72 6.74 15.14 -5.76
N ASN A 73 7.36 14.49 -4.78
CA ASN A 73 8.00 13.21 -5.02
C ASN A 73 6.95 12.18 -5.48
N GLN A 74 7.18 11.60 -6.65
CA GLN A 74 6.35 10.59 -7.28
C GLN A 74 6.04 9.38 -6.37
N LEU A 75 6.99 8.94 -5.54
CA LEU A 75 6.74 7.85 -4.58
C LEU A 75 5.69 8.23 -3.53
N ALA A 76 5.85 9.42 -2.93
CA ALA A 76 4.92 9.91 -1.91
C ALA A 76 3.52 10.16 -2.49
N LEU A 77 3.46 10.61 -3.75
CA LEU A 77 2.19 10.75 -4.47
C LEU A 77 1.46 9.40 -4.60
N VAL A 78 2.16 8.34 -5.01
CA VAL A 78 1.55 7.01 -5.12
C VAL A 78 1.11 6.50 -3.74
N GLU A 79 1.88 6.74 -2.68
CA GLU A 79 1.48 6.38 -1.31
C GLU A 79 0.21 7.08 -0.85
N ILE A 80 0.03 8.36 -1.20
CA ILE A 80 -1.21 9.11 -0.94
C ILE A 80 -2.38 8.55 -1.74
N ILE A 81 -2.14 8.08 -2.97
CA ILE A 81 -3.20 7.60 -3.86
C ILE A 81 -3.70 6.21 -3.47
N ILE A 82 -2.87 5.35 -2.88
CA ILE A 82 -3.27 3.99 -2.49
C ILE A 82 -4.52 3.98 -1.59
N PRO A 83 -4.60 4.74 -0.48
CA PRO A 83 -5.84 4.84 0.31
C PRO A 83 -7.04 5.38 -0.47
N ILE A 84 -6.81 6.32 -1.39
CA ILE A 84 -7.87 6.89 -2.24
C ILE A 84 -8.45 5.80 -3.15
N THR A 85 -7.61 4.94 -3.74
CA THR A 85 -8.05 3.83 -4.59
C THR A 85 -8.95 2.83 -3.86
N ARG A 86 -8.77 2.66 -2.54
CA ARG A 86 -9.61 1.79 -1.70
C ARG A 86 -11.01 2.36 -1.43
N THR A 87 -11.18 3.67 -1.59
CA THR A 87 -12.46 4.36 -1.37
C THR A 87 -13.39 4.27 -2.59
N PHE A 88 -12.86 3.87 -3.76
CA PHE A 88 -13.68 3.69 -4.95
C PHE A 88 -14.59 2.46 -4.82
N LYS A 89 -15.87 2.64 -5.15
CA LYS A 89 -16.87 1.56 -5.15
C LYS A 89 -16.67 0.58 -6.31
N HIS A 90 -16.10 1.04 -7.42
CA HIS A 90 -15.83 0.24 -8.60
C HIS A 90 -14.33 0.04 -8.79
N VAL A 91 -13.91 -1.22 -8.84
CA VAL A 91 -12.49 -1.58 -8.99
C VAL A 91 -11.95 -1.17 -10.36
N ASP A 92 -12.80 -1.18 -11.40
CA ASP A 92 -12.39 -0.79 -12.75
C ASP A 92 -12.05 0.71 -12.86
N GLU A 93 -12.80 1.58 -12.18
CA GLU A 93 -12.48 3.01 -12.09
C GLU A 93 -11.14 3.23 -11.37
N ALA A 94 -10.90 2.48 -10.29
CA ALA A 94 -9.64 2.56 -9.56
C ALA A 94 -8.46 2.11 -10.43
N ILE A 95 -8.62 1.04 -11.23
CA ILE A 95 -7.58 0.55 -12.14
C ILE A 95 -7.29 1.59 -13.23
N GLN A 96 -8.31 2.15 -13.88
CA GLN A 96 -8.12 3.17 -14.91
C GLN A 96 -7.40 4.41 -14.34
N PHE A 97 -7.76 4.81 -13.13
CA PHE A 97 -7.12 5.92 -12.45
C PHE A 97 -5.63 5.64 -12.15
N ILE A 98 -5.30 4.45 -11.64
CA ILE A 98 -3.90 4.06 -11.40
C ILE A 98 -3.11 3.95 -12.72
N GLN A 99 -3.75 3.50 -13.81
CA GLN A 99 -3.11 3.46 -15.13
C GLN A 99 -2.78 4.87 -15.65
N GLN A 100 -3.69 5.84 -15.49
CA GLN A 100 -3.41 7.24 -15.83
C GLN A 100 -2.27 7.81 -14.98
N LEU A 101 -2.24 7.49 -13.68
CA LEU A 101 -1.15 7.89 -12.79
C LEU A 101 0.19 7.27 -13.21
N ARG A 102 0.19 5.99 -13.60
CA ARG A 102 1.38 5.28 -14.10
C ARG A 102 2.01 6.03 -15.28
N GLU A 103 1.20 6.60 -16.17
CA GLU A 103 1.72 7.38 -17.30
C GLU A 103 2.39 8.69 -16.89
N LYS A 104 1.87 9.35 -15.86
CA LYS A 104 2.42 10.59 -15.32
C LYS A 104 3.69 10.37 -14.50
N VAL A 105 3.80 9.18 -13.88
CA VAL A 105 4.84 8.83 -12.91
C VAL A 105 6.00 8.02 -13.56
N LYS A 106 6.07 7.99 -14.90
CA LYS A 106 7.12 7.29 -15.67
C LYS A 106 8.57 7.70 -15.34
N ALA A 107 8.79 8.82 -14.66
CA ALA A 107 10.15 9.30 -14.34
C ALA A 107 10.83 8.53 -13.20
N ASN A 108 10.07 7.82 -12.35
CA ASN A 108 10.62 7.06 -11.23
C ASN A 108 10.17 5.59 -11.31
N SER A 109 11.12 4.70 -11.59
CA SER A 109 10.89 3.27 -11.72
C SER A 109 10.21 2.67 -10.48
N LEU A 110 10.57 3.10 -9.27
CA LEU A 110 9.97 2.58 -8.03
C LEU A 110 8.49 2.94 -7.90
N ALA A 111 8.11 4.13 -8.36
CA ALA A 111 6.73 4.58 -8.29
C ALA A 111 5.86 3.87 -9.35
N VAL A 112 6.42 3.58 -10.53
CA VAL A 112 5.77 2.71 -11.53
C VAL A 112 5.53 1.31 -10.98
N LEU A 113 6.54 0.71 -10.34
CA LEU A 113 6.41 -0.60 -9.70
C LEU A 113 5.32 -0.61 -8.62
N LEU A 114 5.24 0.45 -7.81
CA LEU A 114 4.23 0.57 -6.77
C LEU A 114 2.80 0.70 -7.36
N CYS A 115 2.65 1.40 -8.48
CA CYS A 115 1.39 1.43 -9.23
C CYS A 115 1.01 0.04 -9.74
N ASP A 116 1.95 -0.69 -10.36
CA ASP A 116 1.72 -2.02 -10.90
C ASP A 116 1.32 -3.02 -9.78
N ILE A 117 1.97 -2.95 -8.61
CA ILE A 117 1.56 -3.73 -7.42
C ILE A 117 0.14 -3.38 -6.98
N THR A 118 -0.21 -2.10 -6.97
CA THR A 118 -1.55 -1.66 -6.53
C THR A 118 -2.63 -2.13 -7.49
N ILE A 119 -2.37 -2.11 -8.80
CA ILE A 119 -3.22 -2.73 -9.83
C ILE A 119 -3.36 -4.24 -9.58
N GLY A 120 -2.25 -4.93 -9.30
CA GLY A 120 -2.28 -6.36 -8.97
C GLY A 120 -3.14 -6.66 -7.72
N LYS A 121 -3.06 -5.84 -6.67
CA LYS A 121 -3.93 -5.97 -5.49
C LYS A 121 -5.40 -5.76 -5.84
N ALA A 122 -5.70 -4.80 -6.71
CA ALA A 122 -7.06 -4.55 -7.19
C ALA A 122 -7.62 -5.75 -7.98
N TYR A 123 -6.83 -6.35 -8.88
CA TYR A 123 -7.22 -7.55 -9.61
C TYR A 123 -7.40 -8.78 -8.71
N LEU A 124 -6.61 -8.89 -7.64
CA LEU A 124 -6.77 -9.95 -6.67
C LEU A 124 -8.12 -9.84 -5.93
N VAL A 125 -8.57 -8.62 -5.62
CA VAL A 125 -9.90 -8.38 -5.01
C VAL A 125 -11.04 -8.74 -5.97
N THR A 126 -10.90 -8.46 -7.26
CA THR A 126 -11.89 -8.86 -8.29
C THR A 126 -11.79 -10.34 -8.69
N LYS A 127 -10.90 -11.11 -8.04
CA LYS A 127 -10.61 -12.53 -8.33
C LYS A 127 -10.14 -12.78 -9.77
N ASN A 128 -9.55 -11.78 -10.42
CA ASN A 128 -8.93 -11.96 -11.73
C ASN A 128 -7.50 -12.52 -11.57
N LEU A 129 -7.41 -13.83 -11.39
CA LEU A 129 -6.15 -14.52 -11.08
C LEU A 129 -5.17 -14.55 -12.25
N ASN A 130 -5.68 -14.54 -13.49
CA ASN A 130 -4.83 -14.59 -14.69
C ASN A 130 -4.05 -13.29 -14.88
N GLU A 131 -4.72 -12.15 -14.76
CA GLU A 131 -4.06 -10.83 -14.89
C GLU A 131 -3.15 -10.54 -13.69
N THR A 132 -3.54 -10.96 -12.49
CA THR A 132 -2.67 -10.86 -11.30
C THR A 132 -1.38 -11.65 -11.49
N LYS A 133 -1.45 -12.85 -12.09
CA LYS A 133 -0.28 -13.68 -12.38
C LYS A 133 0.68 -13.00 -13.36
N ARG A 134 0.15 -12.46 -14.46
CA ARG A 134 0.95 -11.72 -15.46
C ARG A 134 1.69 -10.57 -14.82
N ILE A 135 1.02 -9.80 -13.97
CA ILE A 135 1.64 -8.69 -13.25
C ILE A 135 2.77 -9.19 -12.33
N ILE A 136 2.58 -10.30 -11.61
CA ILE A 136 3.64 -10.86 -10.74
C ILE A 136 4.84 -11.33 -11.57
N GLU A 137 4.61 -12.04 -12.67
CA GLU A 137 5.67 -12.52 -13.59
C GLU A 137 6.44 -11.35 -14.23
N ASP A 138 5.74 -10.27 -14.62
CA ASP A 138 6.34 -9.06 -15.19
C ASP A 138 7.13 -8.23 -14.16
N LEU A 139 6.75 -8.32 -12.87
CA LEU A 139 7.37 -7.57 -11.78
C LEU A 139 8.58 -8.29 -11.20
N THR A 140 8.58 -9.63 -11.17
CA THR A 140 9.65 -10.44 -10.59
C THR A 140 11.05 -10.08 -11.11
N PRO A 141 11.31 -10.05 -12.44
CA PRO A 141 12.64 -9.70 -12.95
C PRO A 141 13.03 -8.26 -12.65
N LYS A 142 12.05 -7.34 -12.59
CA LYS A 142 12.29 -5.92 -12.27
C LYS A 142 12.68 -5.71 -10.80
N PHE A 143 12.24 -6.59 -9.90
CA PHE A 143 12.66 -6.58 -8.50
C PHE A 143 14.01 -7.27 -8.33
N ASP A 144 14.30 -8.34 -9.08
CA ASP A 144 15.60 -9.01 -9.05
C ASP A 144 16.74 -8.11 -9.58
N GLU A 145 16.44 -7.16 -10.47
CA GLU A 145 17.39 -6.13 -10.91
C GLU A 145 17.68 -5.06 -9.84
N ILE A 146 16.80 -4.89 -8.84
CA ILE A 146 16.95 -3.86 -7.81
C ILE A 146 17.64 -4.48 -6.58
N ASP A 147 18.95 -4.25 -6.49
CA ASP A 147 19.81 -4.79 -5.42
C ASP A 147 19.54 -4.18 -4.02
N HIS A 148 18.72 -3.12 -3.95
CA HIS A 148 18.39 -2.43 -2.70
C HIS A 148 16.99 -2.79 -2.20
N LEU A 149 16.95 -3.51 -1.07
CA LEU A 149 15.72 -3.71 -0.30
C LEU A 149 15.07 -2.36 0.01
N THR A 150 13.87 -2.18 -0.54
CA THR A 150 13.06 -0.97 -0.40
C THR A 150 11.69 -1.37 0.13
N THR A 151 10.96 -0.44 0.75
CA THR A 151 9.57 -0.62 1.20
C THR A 151 8.63 -1.20 0.12
N VAL A 152 8.95 -0.98 -1.15
CA VAL A 152 8.22 -1.53 -2.31
C VAL A 152 8.34 -3.07 -2.40
N HIS A 153 9.47 -3.66 -2.01
CA HIS A 153 9.69 -5.11 -2.02
C HIS A 153 8.74 -5.83 -1.05
N SER A 154 8.58 -5.29 0.17
CA SER A 154 7.60 -5.82 1.13
C SER A 154 6.19 -5.83 0.53
N ARG A 155 5.78 -4.75 -0.15
CA ARG A 155 4.45 -4.67 -0.78
C ARG A 155 4.29 -5.64 -1.95
N PHE A 156 5.37 -5.90 -2.71
CA PHE A 156 5.39 -6.91 -3.77
C PHE A 156 5.23 -8.32 -3.20
N TYR A 157 6.06 -8.71 -2.22
CA TYR A 157 5.95 -10.02 -1.59
C TYR A 157 4.62 -10.21 -0.86
N ASP A 158 4.02 -9.15 -0.32
CA ASP A 158 2.65 -9.17 0.22
C ASP A 158 1.60 -9.47 -0.86
N LEU A 159 1.72 -8.89 -2.07
CA LEU A 159 0.85 -9.22 -3.19
C LEU A 159 1.06 -10.68 -3.65
N ALA A 160 2.31 -11.08 -3.86
CA ALA A 160 2.66 -12.43 -4.33
C ALA A 160 2.19 -13.51 -3.36
N SER A 161 2.45 -13.35 -2.06
CA SER A 161 1.96 -14.26 -1.02
C SER A 161 0.42 -14.34 -1.03
N ASN A 162 -0.29 -13.21 -1.08
CA ASN A 162 -1.76 -13.26 -1.14
C ASN A 162 -2.27 -13.96 -2.41
N TYR A 163 -1.60 -13.81 -3.55
CA TYR A 163 -1.93 -14.51 -4.78
C TYR A 163 -1.75 -16.03 -4.63
N TYR A 164 -0.58 -16.48 -4.16
CA TYR A 164 -0.30 -17.92 -3.98
C TYR A 164 -1.18 -18.56 -2.91
N ARG A 165 -1.58 -17.79 -1.89
CA ARG A 165 -2.57 -18.23 -0.90
C ARG A 165 -3.92 -18.54 -1.53
N VAL A 166 -4.40 -17.69 -2.45
CA VAL A 166 -5.67 -17.92 -3.14
C VAL A 166 -5.57 -19.07 -4.15
N MET A 167 -4.41 -19.24 -4.79
CA MET A 167 -4.14 -20.35 -5.71
C MET A 167 -3.97 -21.70 -5.00
N GLY A 168 -3.71 -21.71 -3.69
CA GLY A 168 -3.42 -22.94 -2.94
C GLY A 168 -2.00 -23.48 -3.13
N ASN A 169 -1.07 -22.68 -3.65
CA ASN A 169 0.33 -23.09 -3.76
C ASN A 169 1.09 -22.70 -2.47
N HIS A 170 1.16 -23.64 -1.54
CA HIS A 170 1.75 -23.43 -0.21
C HIS A 170 3.28 -23.24 -0.25
N SER A 171 3.98 -23.89 -1.18
CA SER A 171 5.44 -23.79 -1.32
C SER A 171 5.88 -22.38 -1.71
N GLU A 172 5.27 -21.82 -2.76
CA GLU A 172 5.57 -20.45 -3.22
C GLU A 172 5.07 -19.39 -2.25
N TYR A 173 3.94 -19.65 -1.59
CA TYR A 173 3.46 -18.80 -0.50
C TYR A 173 4.50 -18.69 0.61
N TYR A 174 5.04 -19.82 1.06
CA TYR A 174 6.01 -19.87 2.15
C TYR A 174 7.28 -19.06 1.81
N GLN A 175 7.87 -19.26 0.63
CA GLN A 175 9.08 -18.54 0.23
C GLN A 175 8.85 -17.02 0.15
N ASN A 176 7.76 -16.59 -0.49
CA ASN A 176 7.45 -15.16 -0.64
C ASN A 176 7.05 -14.52 0.70
N ALA A 177 6.34 -15.25 1.56
CA ALA A 177 6.01 -14.77 2.90
C ALA A 177 7.26 -14.62 3.78
N LEU A 178 8.21 -15.55 3.70
CA LEU A 178 9.49 -15.45 4.41
C LEU A 178 10.31 -14.24 3.94
N LYS A 179 10.42 -14.03 2.63
CA LYS A 179 11.06 -12.83 2.06
C LYS A 179 10.39 -11.54 2.55
N ASN A 180 9.06 -11.52 2.62
CA ASN A 180 8.32 -10.38 3.16
C ASN A 180 8.68 -10.09 4.63
N LEU A 181 8.73 -11.14 5.46
CA LEU A 181 9.10 -10.98 6.88
C LEU A 181 10.54 -10.48 7.06
N GLY A 182 11.46 -10.85 6.16
CA GLY A 182 12.81 -10.27 6.13
C GLY A 182 12.86 -8.80 5.71
N CYS A 183 11.85 -8.30 5.00
CA CYS A 183 11.77 -6.90 4.56
C CYS A 183 11.10 -5.96 5.58
N VAL A 184 10.32 -6.49 6.53
CA VAL A 184 9.49 -5.68 7.42
C VAL A 184 10.10 -5.64 8.82
N ASP A 185 10.24 -4.43 9.35
CA ASP A 185 10.61 -4.25 10.75
C ASP A 185 9.52 -4.79 11.66
N ASN A 186 9.84 -5.85 12.40
CA ASN A 186 8.94 -6.49 13.36
C ASN A 186 8.42 -5.52 14.43
N SER A 187 8.98 -4.33 14.61
CA SER A 187 8.45 -3.33 15.56
C SER A 187 7.20 -2.60 15.06
N SER A 188 6.95 -2.58 13.75
CA SER A 188 5.88 -1.78 13.14
C SER A 188 4.51 -2.47 13.06
N MET A 189 4.46 -3.80 13.15
CA MET A 189 3.22 -4.58 12.99
C MET A 189 2.49 -4.82 14.32
N ALA A 190 1.15 -4.76 14.27
CA ALA A 190 0.30 -5.09 15.41
C ALA A 190 0.47 -6.57 15.82
N LEU A 191 0.42 -6.86 17.12
CA LEU A 191 0.58 -8.23 17.66
C LEU A 191 -0.41 -9.23 17.03
N LYS A 192 -1.64 -8.80 16.74
CA LYS A 192 -2.66 -9.63 16.09
C LYS A 192 -2.27 -9.99 14.65
N GLU A 193 -1.82 -9.04 13.86
CA GLU A 193 -1.39 -9.29 12.48
C GLU A 193 -0.13 -10.16 12.43
N LYS A 194 0.78 -10.00 13.40
CA LYS A 194 1.93 -10.89 13.55
C LYS A 194 1.51 -12.32 13.81
N ALA A 195 0.60 -12.54 14.76
CA ALA A 195 0.08 -13.87 15.07
C ALA A 195 -0.60 -14.50 13.85
N GLU A 196 -1.46 -13.77 13.14
CA GLU A 196 -2.12 -14.27 11.93
C GLU A 196 -1.11 -14.61 10.81
N ARG A 197 -0.09 -13.76 10.58
CA ARG A 197 0.96 -14.02 9.59
C ARG A 197 1.81 -15.23 9.97
N ALA A 198 2.19 -15.33 11.25
CA ALA A 198 2.97 -16.44 11.78
C ALA A 198 2.21 -17.77 11.66
N PHE A 199 0.91 -17.76 12.01
CA PHE A 199 0.03 -18.92 11.89
C PHE A 199 -0.09 -19.38 10.43
N ASN A 200 -0.38 -18.46 9.51
CA ASN A 200 -0.48 -18.78 8.09
C ASN A 200 0.85 -19.31 7.51
N LEU A 201 1.99 -18.77 7.97
CA LEU A 201 3.31 -19.24 7.56
C LEU A 201 3.60 -20.66 8.07
N GLY A 202 3.32 -20.94 9.34
CA GLY A 202 3.53 -22.27 9.92
C GLY A 202 2.62 -23.32 9.27
N LEU A 203 1.36 -23.00 9.02
CA LEU A 203 0.47 -23.87 8.25
C LEU A 203 0.98 -24.12 6.83
N ALA A 204 1.43 -23.08 6.13
CA ALA A 204 1.98 -23.25 4.79
C ALA A 204 3.26 -24.09 4.78
N ALA A 205 4.10 -23.98 5.82
CA ALA A 205 5.28 -24.81 5.97
C ALA A 205 4.93 -26.29 6.19
N LEU A 206 3.87 -26.59 6.95
CA LEU A 206 3.38 -27.95 7.16
C LEU A 206 2.71 -28.56 5.93
N LEU A 207 2.01 -27.74 5.14
CA LEU A 207 1.29 -28.18 3.94
C LEU A 207 2.17 -28.22 2.68
N ALA A 208 3.34 -27.57 2.71
CA ALA A 208 4.24 -27.53 1.56
C ALA A 208 5.03 -28.83 1.42
N GLU A 209 4.89 -29.49 0.28
CA GLU A 209 5.61 -30.74 -0.03
C GLU A 209 7.13 -30.56 -0.19
N ASN A 210 7.59 -29.31 -0.39
CA ASN A 210 8.98 -28.98 -0.71
C ASN A 210 9.73 -28.21 0.38
N VAL A 211 9.16 -28.06 1.58
CA VAL A 211 9.80 -27.33 2.69
C VAL A 211 10.29 -28.33 3.75
N TYR A 212 11.59 -28.58 3.75
CA TYR A 212 12.24 -29.52 4.70
C TYR A 212 13.05 -28.81 5.79
N ASN A 213 13.30 -27.51 5.64
CA ASN A 213 14.06 -26.71 6.59
C ASN A 213 13.14 -25.81 7.42
N PHE A 214 12.69 -26.31 8.56
CA PHE A 214 11.92 -25.52 9.53
C PHE A 214 12.81 -24.66 10.44
N GLY A 215 14.14 -24.87 10.41
CA GLY A 215 15.09 -24.18 11.28
C GLY A 215 15.09 -22.67 11.07
N GLU A 216 14.92 -22.21 9.82
CA GLU A 216 14.83 -20.78 9.50
C GLU A 216 13.59 -20.11 10.09
N ILE A 217 12.46 -20.83 10.16
CA ILE A 217 11.22 -20.30 10.76
C ILE A 217 11.35 -20.25 12.27
N LEU A 218 11.85 -21.33 12.87
CA LEU A 218 12.01 -21.50 14.32
C LEU A 218 12.89 -20.42 14.95
N GLN A 219 13.85 -19.89 14.20
CA GLN A 219 14.73 -18.81 14.65
C GLN A 219 14.11 -17.42 14.50
N HIS A 220 13.01 -17.29 13.75
CA HIS A 220 12.42 -15.98 13.48
C HIS A 220 11.53 -15.51 14.65
N PRO A 221 11.73 -14.28 15.17
CA PRO A 221 10.99 -13.74 16.33
C PRO A 221 9.48 -13.54 16.07
N VAL A 222 9.01 -13.78 14.86
CA VAL A 222 7.58 -13.76 14.50
C VAL A 222 6.84 -14.95 15.12
N LEU A 223 7.51 -16.08 15.35
CA LEU A 223 6.90 -17.22 16.06
C LEU A 223 6.77 -16.98 17.57
N ASP A 224 7.59 -16.12 18.17
CA ASP A 224 7.44 -15.78 19.59
C ASP A 224 6.11 -15.06 19.86
N ALA A 225 5.52 -14.42 18.85
CA ALA A 225 4.19 -13.81 18.94
C ALA A 225 3.06 -14.85 19.07
N LEU A 226 3.28 -16.10 18.64
CA LEU A 226 2.30 -17.20 18.73
C LEU A 226 2.29 -17.89 20.10
N LYS A 227 3.39 -17.81 20.86
CA LYS A 227 3.54 -18.53 22.14
C LYS A 227 2.50 -18.16 23.20
N ASN A 228 1.83 -17.01 23.05
CA ASN A 228 0.83 -16.50 23.99
C ASN A 228 -0.60 -16.47 23.41
N THR A 229 -0.84 -16.99 22.19
CA THR A 229 -2.16 -17.04 21.57
C THR A 229 -2.76 -18.45 21.57
N ARG A 230 -4.02 -18.57 21.12
CA ARG A 230 -4.74 -19.85 20.98
C ARG A 230 -4.04 -20.84 20.05
N GLU A 231 -3.08 -20.37 19.26
CA GLU A 231 -2.34 -21.14 18.26
C GLU A 231 -1.03 -21.72 18.78
N GLN A 232 -0.80 -21.71 20.11
CA GLN A 232 0.40 -22.29 20.75
C GLN A 232 0.63 -23.79 20.44
N TRP A 233 -0.37 -24.50 19.91
CA TRP A 233 -0.24 -25.90 19.50
C TRP A 233 0.63 -26.08 18.24
N LEU A 234 0.78 -25.02 17.45
CA LEU A 234 1.63 -24.96 16.25
C LEU A 234 3.08 -24.67 16.64
#